data_AF-F1YLY4-F1
#
_entry.id   AF-F1YLY4-F1
#
_cell.length_a   1.000
_cell.length_b   1.000
_cell.length_c   1.000
_cell.angle_alpha   90.00
_cell.angle_beta   90.00
_cell.angle_gamma   90.00
#
_symmetry.space_group_name_H-M   'P 1'
#
loop_
_entity.id
_entity.type
_entity.pdbx_description
1 polymer ?
#
loop_
_entity_poly.entity_id
_entity_poly.type
_entity_poly.pdbx_seq_one_letter_code
_entity_poly.pdbx_strand_id
1 'polypeptide(L)' 'MDNGWPTEIGDEHAVTELVSHLAGALSPYGDTQLPQPAEDLPFIQSHTVVNR' A
#
# COMPACT_ATOMS: atom_id res chain seq x y z
N MET A 1 -12.63 -14.23 -26.04
CA MET A 1 -11.73 -13.40 -25.22
C MET A 1 -11.77 -13.99 -23.84
N ASP A 2 -10.62 -14.44 -23.34
CA ASP A 2 -10.47 -14.85 -21.95
C ASP A 2 -10.32 -13.57 -21.12
N ASN A 3 -11.25 -13.37 -20.20
CA ASN A 3 -11.47 -12.13 -19.46
C ASN A 3 -10.56 -12.02 -18.23
N GLY A 4 -9.42 -12.71 -18.19
CA GLY A 4 -8.35 -12.51 -17.21
C GLY A 4 -8.78 -12.68 -15.75
N TRP A 5 -9.97 -13.23 -15.51
CA TRP A 5 -10.44 -13.56 -14.17
C TRP A 5 -9.68 -14.80 -13.70
N PRO A 6 -9.23 -14.85 -12.43
CA PRO A 6 -8.51 -16.01 -11.92
C PRO A 6 -9.37 -17.26 -12.10
N THR A 7 -8.81 -18.27 -12.76
CA THR A 7 -9.41 -19.60 -12.81
C THR A 7 -9.45 -20.14 -11.37
N GLU A 8 -10.53 -20.83 -10.95
CA GLU A 8 -10.59 -21.45 -9.63
C GLU A 8 -9.42 -22.45 -9.47
N ILE A 9 -8.38 -22.06 -8.74
CA ILE A 9 -7.22 -22.89 -8.43
C ILE A 9 -7.53 -23.67 -7.13
N GLY A 10 -8.51 -24.58 -7.18
CA GLY A 10 -8.80 -25.54 -6.10
C GLY A 10 -8.80 -24.95 -4.67
N ASP A 11 -8.20 -25.69 -3.72
CA ASP A 11 -8.16 -25.34 -2.29
C ASP A 11 -7.22 -24.16 -1.95
N GLU A 12 -6.58 -23.53 -2.94
CA GLU A 12 -5.75 -22.34 -2.72
C GLU A 12 -6.64 -21.11 -2.62
N HIS A 13 -7.11 -20.83 -1.40
CA HIS A 13 -7.85 -19.61 -1.10
C HIS A 13 -7.03 -18.36 -1.49
N ALA A 14 -7.70 -17.38 -2.09
CA ALA A 14 -7.11 -16.06 -2.29
C ALA A 14 -6.58 -15.53 -0.95
N VAL A 15 -5.27 -15.25 -0.89
CA VAL A 15 -4.62 -14.74 0.33
C VAL A 15 -5.15 -13.35 0.60
N THR A 16 -6.08 -13.25 1.53
CA THR A 16 -6.55 -11.98 2.11
C THR A 16 -5.65 -11.60 3.28
N GLU A 17 -5.61 -10.32 3.67
CA GLU A 17 -4.88 -9.89 4.85
C GLU A 17 -5.26 -10.71 6.10
N LEU A 18 -6.52 -11.15 6.20
CA LEU A 18 -7.07 -11.95 7.30
C LEU A 18 -6.45 -13.36 7.42
N VAL A 19 -6.02 -13.96 6.31
CA VAL A 19 -5.49 -15.34 6.26
C VAL A 19 -3.97 -15.38 6.05
N SER A 20 -3.33 -14.21 5.91
CA SER A 20 -1.88 -14.13 5.76
C SER A 20 -1.18 -14.50 7.08
N HIS A 21 -0.11 -15.29 7.01
CA HIS A 21 0.70 -15.66 8.19
C HIS A 21 1.45 -14.46 8.81
N LEU A 22 1.48 -13.32 8.11
CA LEU A 22 2.11 -12.07 8.54
C LEU A 22 1.00 -11.04 8.79
N ALA A 23 0.62 -10.84 10.05
CA ALA A 23 -0.29 -9.75 10.41
C ALA A 23 0.38 -8.41 10.10
N GLY A 24 -0.13 -7.73 9.08
CA GLY A 24 0.44 -6.49 8.56
C GLY A 24 1.65 -6.75 7.66
N ALA A 25 1.65 -6.14 6.48
CA ALA A 25 2.87 -6.01 5.70
C ALA A 25 3.93 -5.42 6.64
N LEU A 26 5.06 -6.11 6.83
CA LEU A 26 6.23 -5.50 7.46
C LEU A 26 6.35 -4.11 6.86
N SER A 27 6.23 -3.08 7.71
CA SER A 27 6.26 -1.69 7.26
C SER A 27 7.39 -1.57 6.24
N PRO A 28 7.16 -1.00 5.04
CA PRO A 28 8.23 -0.87 4.05
C PRO A 28 9.39 -0.01 4.59
N TYR A 29 9.15 0.69 5.71
CA TYR A 29 10.11 1.51 6.41
C TYR A 29 10.92 0.74 7.47
N GLY A 30 10.67 -0.55 7.70
CA GLY A 30 11.42 -1.38 8.65
C GLY A 30 11.48 -0.78 10.05
N ASP A 31 12.69 -0.47 10.51
CA ASP A 31 12.97 0.10 11.84
C ASP A 31 12.81 1.63 11.91
N THR A 32 12.29 2.28 10.87
CA THR A 32 12.12 3.74 10.86
C THR A 32 11.10 4.18 11.90
N GLN A 33 11.52 5.04 12.83
CA GLN A 33 10.62 5.62 13.82
C GLN A 33 9.70 6.66 13.15
N LEU A 34 8.39 6.50 13.30
CA LEU A 34 7.39 7.47 12.84
C LEU A 34 6.80 8.23 14.05
N PRO A 35 6.32 9.47 13.88
CA PRO A 35 6.39 10.29 12.66
C PRO A 35 7.78 10.91 12.45
N GLN A 36 8.14 11.18 11.20
CA GLN A 36 9.33 11.94 10.84
C GLN A 36 9.05 13.46 10.91
N PRO A 37 10.09 14.29 11.14
CA PRO A 37 9.99 15.75 11.00
C PRO A 37 9.50 16.14 9.61
N ALA A 38 8.71 17.22 9.52
CA ALA A 38 8.06 17.61 8.27
C ALA A 38 9.07 18.07 7.21
N GLU A 39 10.18 18.66 7.63
CA GLU A 39 11.29 19.10 6.79
C GLU A 39 12.03 17.94 6.08
N ASP A 40 11.94 16.73 6.63
CA ASP A 40 12.61 15.54 6.09
C ASP A 40 11.71 14.74 5.14
N LEU A 41 10.42 15.11 5.04
CA LEU A 41 9.48 14.44 4.16
C LEU A 41 9.62 14.97 2.73
N PRO A 42 9.76 14.09 1.71
CA PRO A 42 9.75 14.50 0.30
C PRO A 42 8.34 14.91 -0.19
N PHE A 43 7.36 14.98 0.72
CA PHE A 43 5.99 15.33 0.42
C PHE A 43 5.83 16.85 0.30
N ILE A 44 5.36 17.30 -0.86
CA ILE A 44 5.00 18.71 -1.09
C ILE A 44 3.48 18.77 -1.22
N GLN A 45 2.84 19.55 -0.34
CA GLN A 45 1.40 19.74 -0.40
C GLN A 45 1.01 20.52 -1.66
N SER A 46 0.18 19.91 -2.50
CA SER A 46 -0.36 20.55 -3.69
C SER A 46 -1.21 21.77 -3.29
N HIS A 47 -1.00 22.89 -3.96
CA HIS A 47 -1.85 24.07 -3.83
C HIS A 47 -2.15 24.67 -5.20
N THR A 48 -3.37 25.18 -5.37
CA THR A 48 -3.81 25.81 -6.61
C THR A 48 -3.57 27.31 -6.53
N VAL A 49 -2.86 27.87 -7.50
CA VAL A 49 -2.73 29.32 -7.69
C VAL A 49 -3.73 29.75 -8.77
N VAL A 50 -4.71 30.57 -8.38
CA VAL A 50 -5.67 31.15 -9.33
C VAL A 50 -4.97 32.29 -10.10
N ASN A 51 -5.09 32.29 -11.44
CA ASN A 51 -4.56 33.36 -12.27
C ASN A 51 -5.31 34.68 -11.98
N ARG A 52 -4.59 35.79 -11.80
CA ARG A 52 -5.16 37.11 -11.52
C ARG A 52 -5.32 37.91 -12.80
#